data_AF-A0A1I0JEA3-F1
#
_entry.id   AF-A0A1I0JEA3-F1
#
_cell.length_a   1.000
_cell.length_b   1.000
_cell.length_c   1.000
_cell.angle_alpha   90.00
_cell.angle_beta   90.00
_cell.angle_gamma   90.00
#
_symmetry.space_group_name_H-M   'P 1'
#
loop_
_entity.id
_entity.type
_entity.pdbx_description
1 polymer ?
#
loop_
_entity_poly.entity_id
_entity_poly.type
_entity_poly.pdbx_seq_one_letter_code
_entity_poly.pdbx_strand_id
1 'polypeptide(L)'
;EADVSFGILFDDEKFDGNDIRRVGEEFLYIELAGHHVETWEDCEFDTIVCTDPHSYNTFKNEYSEVDFEEFADDPMMPFEYDEQWNADGEIDVLHWTQAVEELVSEGHLELSGTELDYTVTYHDPCHLGRYNDEYEAPRELITATGCTLDEMPRNRANSFCCGGGGGGLWMDFEEEPKPSEERIREALEDTDAGSGVEKFVVACPMCMTMYEDGRKTGGYEDEIEIVDIAELIVEAIGKTEEAQVEVAAD
;
A
#
# COMPACT_ATOMS: atom_id res chain seq x y z
N GLU A 1 -12.63 -10.58 15.85
CA GLU A 1 -12.03 -11.50 14.87
C GLU A 1 -13.03 -11.61 13.73
N ALA A 2 -12.59 -11.44 12.47
CA ALA A 2 -13.48 -11.28 11.32
C ALA A 2 -13.93 -12.60 10.65
N ASP A 3 -13.52 -13.75 11.20
CA ASP A 3 -13.85 -15.10 10.71
C ASP A 3 -13.46 -15.35 9.23
N VAL A 4 -12.27 -14.86 8.85
CA VAL A 4 -11.71 -15.00 7.49
C VAL A 4 -10.63 -16.09 7.49
N SER A 5 -10.64 -16.96 6.47
CA SER A 5 -9.52 -17.86 6.19
C SER A 5 -8.44 -17.13 5.39
N PHE A 6 -7.22 -17.10 5.91
CA PHE A 6 -6.08 -16.51 5.21
C PHE A 6 -4.85 -17.42 5.32
N GLY A 7 -3.93 -17.27 4.38
CA GLY A 7 -2.62 -17.92 4.37
C GLY A 7 -1.52 -16.88 4.11
N ILE A 8 -0.28 -17.26 4.40
CA ILE A 8 0.93 -16.49 4.05
C ILE A 8 1.94 -17.45 3.42
N LEU A 9 2.77 -16.95 2.51
CA LEU A 9 3.83 -17.73 1.88
C LEU A 9 5.04 -17.94 2.81
N PHE A 10 5.18 -17.11 3.85
CA PHE A 10 6.26 -17.20 4.83
C PHE A 10 7.64 -17.16 4.17
N ASP A 11 8.46 -18.21 4.30
CA ASP A 11 9.81 -18.28 3.73
C ASP A 11 9.81 -18.35 2.19
N ASP A 12 8.68 -18.72 1.57
CA ASP A 12 8.53 -18.79 0.12
C ASP A 12 8.15 -17.43 -0.51
N GLU A 13 7.82 -16.42 0.30
CA GLU A 13 7.53 -15.07 -0.19
C GLU A 13 8.82 -14.37 -0.65
N LYS A 14 8.78 -13.77 -1.85
CA LYS A 14 9.85 -12.92 -2.35
C LYS A 14 9.34 -11.50 -2.60
N PHE A 15 10.27 -10.60 -2.91
CA PHE A 15 9.93 -9.24 -3.29
C PHE A 15 9.11 -9.24 -4.58
N ASP A 16 8.06 -8.41 -4.67
CA ASP A 16 7.12 -8.38 -5.80
C ASP A 16 7.80 -8.02 -7.13
N GLY A 17 8.92 -7.30 -7.04
CA GLY A 17 9.75 -6.93 -8.19
C GLY A 17 9.47 -5.53 -8.71
N ASN A 18 8.56 -4.74 -8.10
CA ASN A 18 8.28 -3.37 -8.50
C ASN A 18 9.59 -2.59 -8.68
N ASP A 19 10.33 -2.36 -7.60
CA ASP A 19 11.51 -1.49 -7.64
C ASP A 19 12.60 -2.01 -8.57
N ILE A 20 12.80 -3.33 -8.61
CA ILE A 20 13.73 -4.03 -9.51
C ILE A 20 13.43 -3.68 -10.97
N ARG A 21 12.17 -3.77 -11.38
CA ARG A 21 11.74 -3.43 -12.73
C ARG A 21 11.94 -1.94 -13.03
N ARG A 22 11.65 -1.05 -12.07
CA ARG A 22 11.77 0.41 -12.26
C ARG A 22 13.22 0.87 -12.38
N VAL A 23 14.17 0.16 -11.75
CA VAL A 23 15.61 0.42 -11.93
C VAL A 23 16.21 -0.27 -13.17
N GLY A 24 15.41 -1.06 -13.89
CA GLY A 24 15.75 -1.65 -15.19
C GLY A 24 16.36 -3.05 -15.16
N GLU A 25 16.31 -3.75 -14.03
CA GLU A 25 16.81 -5.13 -13.87
C GLU A 25 15.74 -6.15 -14.32
N GLU A 26 15.40 -6.15 -15.61
CA GLU A 26 14.26 -6.91 -16.16
C GLU A 26 14.37 -8.42 -15.93
N PHE A 27 15.56 -9.01 -16.05
CA PHE A 27 15.73 -10.45 -15.83
C PHE A 27 15.49 -10.87 -14.38
N LEU A 28 15.88 -10.03 -13.42
CA LEU A 28 15.59 -10.30 -12.01
C LEU A 28 14.09 -10.10 -11.72
N TYR A 29 13.44 -9.15 -12.38
CA TYR A 29 11.98 -9.01 -12.30
C TYR A 29 11.27 -10.27 -12.82
N ILE A 30 11.69 -10.81 -13.98
CA ILE A 30 11.14 -12.05 -14.54
C ILE A 30 11.38 -13.24 -13.60
N GLU A 31 12.59 -13.37 -13.03
CA GLU A 31 12.90 -14.40 -12.03
C GLU A 31 11.95 -14.32 -10.80
N LEU A 32 11.74 -13.11 -10.27
CA LEU A 32 10.86 -12.91 -9.11
C LEU A 32 9.39 -13.19 -9.44
N ALA A 33 8.93 -12.75 -10.60
CA ALA A 33 7.57 -13.01 -11.08
C ALA A 33 7.34 -14.51 -11.29
N GLY A 34 8.28 -15.20 -11.95
CA GLY A 34 8.24 -16.64 -12.19
C GLY A 34 8.20 -17.45 -10.90
N HIS A 35 9.03 -17.08 -9.92
CA HIS A 35 9.00 -17.69 -8.59
C HIS A 35 7.63 -17.59 -7.93
N HIS A 36 6.99 -16.42 -7.96
CA HIS A 36 5.68 -16.24 -7.33
C HIS A 36 4.58 -17.04 -8.02
N VAL A 37 4.49 -16.98 -9.34
CA VAL A 37 3.43 -17.69 -10.07
C VAL A 37 3.55 -19.20 -9.91
N GLU A 38 4.78 -19.75 -9.93
CA GLU A 38 5.07 -21.15 -9.63
C GLU A 38 4.69 -21.51 -8.18
N THR A 39 5.08 -20.68 -7.21
CA THR A 39 4.74 -20.90 -5.79
C THR A 39 3.22 -20.90 -5.56
N TRP A 40 2.49 -20.06 -6.30
CA TRP A 40 1.03 -19.97 -6.21
C TRP A 40 0.33 -21.20 -6.80
N GLU A 41 0.93 -21.93 -7.75
CA GLU A 41 0.34 -23.19 -8.28
C GLU A 41 0.21 -24.27 -7.20
N ASP A 42 1.08 -24.25 -6.18
CA ASP A 42 1.04 -25.16 -5.05
C ASP A 42 0.03 -24.77 -3.97
N CYS A 43 -0.69 -23.65 -4.15
CA CYS A 43 -1.64 -23.09 -3.18
C CYS A 43 -3.10 -23.18 -3.67
N GLU A 44 -4.04 -23.40 -2.75
CA GLU A 44 -5.49 -23.28 -3.03
C GLU A 44 -6.00 -21.94 -2.48
N PHE A 45 -6.31 -21.00 -3.37
CA PHE A 45 -6.85 -19.67 -3.01
C PHE A 45 -7.62 -19.04 -4.19
N ASP A 46 -8.48 -18.07 -3.88
CA ASP A 46 -9.24 -17.30 -4.88
C ASP A 46 -8.81 -15.81 -4.93
N THR A 47 -8.10 -15.33 -3.91
CA THR A 47 -7.75 -13.91 -3.75
C THR A 47 -6.35 -13.73 -3.19
N ILE A 48 -5.58 -12.80 -3.77
CA ILE A 48 -4.32 -12.28 -3.26
C ILE A 48 -4.58 -10.91 -2.63
N VAL A 49 -4.15 -10.75 -1.38
CA VAL A 49 -4.24 -9.47 -0.67
C VAL A 49 -2.84 -8.87 -0.51
N CYS A 50 -2.61 -7.75 -1.19
CA CYS A 50 -1.35 -7.02 -1.15
C CYS A 50 -1.35 -5.99 -0.01
N THR A 51 -0.31 -6.00 0.81
CA THR A 51 -0.14 -5.07 1.93
C THR A 51 0.38 -3.70 1.51
N ASP A 52 0.77 -3.53 0.25
CA ASP A 52 1.15 -2.22 -0.30
C ASP A 52 0.68 -2.00 -1.75
N PRO A 53 0.52 -0.74 -2.17
CA PRO A 53 0.05 -0.41 -3.52
C PRO A 53 0.97 -0.84 -4.67
N HIS A 54 2.28 -1.00 -4.44
CA HIS A 54 3.23 -1.38 -5.47
C HIS A 54 3.05 -2.84 -5.82
N SER A 55 3.08 -3.74 -4.82
CA SER A 55 2.79 -5.16 -5.02
C SER A 55 1.41 -5.37 -5.65
N TYR A 56 0.39 -4.62 -5.19
CA TYR A 56 -0.94 -4.62 -5.79
C TYR A 56 -0.89 -4.31 -7.30
N ASN A 57 -0.23 -3.22 -7.70
CA ASN A 57 -0.10 -2.86 -9.10
C ASN A 57 0.72 -3.90 -9.89
N THR A 58 1.82 -4.39 -9.32
CA THR A 58 2.73 -5.34 -9.97
C THR A 58 1.99 -6.64 -10.29
N PHE A 59 1.35 -7.25 -9.28
CA PHE A 59 0.65 -8.53 -9.46
C PHE A 59 -0.57 -8.39 -10.38
N LYS A 60 -1.29 -7.27 -10.29
CA LYS A 60 -2.53 -7.04 -11.05
C LYS A 60 -2.29 -6.69 -12.51
N ASN A 61 -1.30 -5.86 -12.81
CA ASN A 61 -1.15 -5.27 -14.14
C ASN A 61 0.10 -5.75 -14.89
N GLU A 62 1.14 -6.19 -14.18
CA GLU A 62 2.48 -6.31 -14.75
C GLU A 62 2.97 -7.76 -14.87
N TYR A 63 2.53 -8.65 -13.97
CA TYR A 63 2.87 -10.07 -14.09
C TYR A 63 2.26 -10.68 -15.36
N SER A 64 1.09 -10.19 -15.78
CA SER A 64 0.45 -10.61 -17.03
C SER A 64 1.18 -10.13 -18.30
N GLU A 65 2.18 -9.26 -18.17
CA GLU A 65 3.00 -8.81 -19.31
C GLU A 65 4.19 -9.75 -19.58
N VAL A 66 4.52 -10.64 -18.63
CA VAL A 66 5.63 -11.58 -18.76
C VAL A 66 5.18 -12.77 -19.61
N ASP A 67 5.95 -13.06 -20.66
CA ASP A 67 5.82 -14.26 -21.48
C ASP A 67 6.66 -15.38 -20.86
N PHE A 68 6.09 -16.10 -19.89
CA PHE A 68 6.83 -17.13 -19.15
C PHE A 68 7.27 -18.31 -20.04
N GLU A 69 6.50 -18.63 -21.10
CA GLU A 69 6.85 -19.66 -22.08
C GLU A 69 8.20 -19.36 -22.76
N GLU A 70 8.53 -18.08 -23.00
CA GLU A 70 9.83 -17.67 -23.56
C GLU A 70 11.01 -18.08 -22.65
N PHE A 71 10.79 -18.15 -21.34
CA PHE A 71 11.83 -18.29 -20.32
C PHE A 71 11.86 -19.68 -19.65
N ALA A 72 10.80 -20.48 -19.77
CA ALA A 72 10.68 -21.78 -19.09
C ALA A 72 11.79 -22.79 -19.44
N ASP A 73 12.36 -22.71 -20.64
CA ASP A 73 13.47 -23.56 -21.08
C ASP A 73 14.87 -22.91 -20.84
N ASP A 74 14.95 -21.70 -20.27
CA ASP A 74 16.22 -21.01 -20.03
C ASP A 74 16.90 -21.56 -18.76
N PRO A 75 18.09 -22.18 -18.85
CA PRO A 75 18.79 -22.72 -17.68
C PRO A 75 19.25 -21.66 -16.67
N MET A 76 19.11 -20.37 -16.99
CA MET A 76 19.38 -19.24 -16.09
C MET A 76 18.14 -18.80 -15.30
N MET A 77 16.94 -19.27 -15.65
CA MET A 77 15.70 -18.94 -14.98
C MET A 77 15.35 -20.04 -13.96
N PRO A 78 15.26 -19.72 -12.66
CA PRO A 78 15.04 -20.72 -11.61
C PRO A 78 13.55 -20.97 -11.35
N PHE A 79 12.74 -21.10 -12.41
CA PHE A 79 11.32 -21.49 -12.38
C PHE A 79 10.99 -22.33 -13.61
N GLU A 80 9.97 -23.19 -13.54
CA GLU A 80 9.51 -24.06 -14.63
C GLU A 80 8.13 -23.65 -15.19
N TYR A 81 7.49 -22.60 -14.64
CA TYR A 81 6.21 -22.08 -15.09
C TYR A 81 6.23 -21.61 -16.56
N ASP A 82 5.30 -22.12 -17.37
CA ASP A 82 5.21 -21.84 -18.82
C ASP A 82 3.83 -21.34 -19.27
N GLU A 83 2.90 -21.11 -18.32
CA GLU A 83 1.57 -20.59 -18.61
C GLU A 83 1.51 -19.04 -18.49
N GLN A 84 0.38 -18.45 -18.87
CA GLN A 84 0.16 -17.01 -18.71
C GLN A 84 -0.47 -16.74 -17.33
N TRP A 85 0.19 -15.90 -16.53
CA TRP A 85 -0.34 -15.48 -15.23
C TRP A 85 -1.76 -14.92 -15.35
N ASN A 86 -2.68 -15.52 -14.57
CA ASN A 86 -4.07 -15.09 -14.38
C ASN A 86 -4.80 -14.72 -15.69
N ALA A 87 -4.59 -15.50 -16.76
CA ALA A 87 -5.08 -15.18 -18.10
C ALA A 87 -6.61 -15.00 -18.20
N ASP A 88 -7.36 -15.77 -17.40
CA ASP A 88 -8.82 -15.72 -17.34
C ASP A 88 -9.34 -14.70 -16.30
N GLY A 89 -8.44 -14.11 -15.50
CA GLY A 89 -8.79 -13.16 -14.45
C GLY A 89 -9.61 -13.79 -13.32
N GLU A 90 -9.40 -15.08 -13.04
CA GLU A 90 -10.12 -15.81 -11.99
C GLU A 90 -9.58 -15.49 -10.58
N ILE A 91 -8.32 -15.08 -10.47
CA ILE A 91 -7.71 -14.69 -9.20
C ILE A 91 -7.93 -13.19 -8.99
N ASP A 92 -8.61 -12.83 -7.91
CA ASP A 92 -8.74 -11.45 -7.47
C ASP A 92 -7.43 -10.98 -6.84
N VAL A 93 -6.94 -9.81 -7.27
CA VAL A 93 -5.80 -9.14 -6.63
C VAL A 93 -6.34 -7.86 -5.99
N LEU A 94 -6.24 -7.76 -4.67
CA LEU A 94 -6.76 -6.65 -3.87
C LEU A 94 -5.63 -5.95 -3.14
N HIS A 95 -5.72 -4.63 -3.01
CA HIS A 95 -5.01 -3.93 -1.95
C HIS A 95 -5.71 -4.20 -0.61
N TRP A 96 -4.96 -4.30 0.48
CA TRP A 96 -5.53 -4.66 1.79
C TRP A 96 -6.67 -3.75 2.23
N THR A 97 -6.68 -2.47 1.83
CA THR A 97 -7.81 -1.57 2.12
C THR A 97 -9.11 -2.03 1.48
N GLN A 98 -9.06 -2.61 0.27
CA GLN A 98 -10.25 -3.13 -0.41
C GLN A 98 -10.78 -4.36 0.33
N ALA A 99 -9.89 -5.30 0.67
CA ALA A 99 -10.27 -6.49 1.43
C ALA A 99 -10.87 -6.15 2.81
N VAL A 100 -10.29 -5.17 3.52
CA VAL A 100 -10.82 -4.77 4.84
C VAL A 100 -12.10 -3.96 4.71
N GLU A 101 -12.27 -3.15 3.67
CA GLU A 101 -13.54 -2.45 3.38
C GLU A 101 -14.67 -3.46 3.18
N GLU A 102 -14.44 -4.53 2.41
CA GLU A 102 -15.41 -5.61 2.23
C GLU A 102 -15.81 -6.24 3.57
N LEU A 103 -14.85 -6.51 4.45
CA LEU A 103 -15.15 -7.04 5.78
C LEU A 103 -15.98 -6.07 6.64
N VAL A 104 -15.76 -4.77 6.52
CA VAL A 104 -16.55 -3.75 7.23
C VAL A 104 -17.95 -3.66 6.64
N SER A 105 -18.09 -3.62 5.31
CA SER A 105 -19.39 -3.49 4.64
C SER A 105 -20.27 -4.72 4.78
N GLU A 106 -19.67 -5.92 4.86
CA GLU A 106 -20.36 -7.18 5.16
C GLU A 106 -20.65 -7.38 6.66
N GLY A 107 -20.10 -6.54 7.53
CA GLY A 107 -20.28 -6.60 8.98
C GLY A 107 -19.45 -7.69 9.67
N HIS A 108 -18.42 -8.21 9.01
CA HIS A 108 -17.41 -9.10 9.59
C HIS A 108 -16.42 -8.34 10.49
N LEU A 109 -16.19 -7.06 10.21
CA LEU A 109 -15.44 -6.15 11.07
C LEU A 109 -16.34 -5.00 11.52
N GLU A 110 -16.69 -4.98 12.82
CA GLU A 110 -17.59 -3.96 13.37
C GLU A 110 -16.86 -2.62 13.57
N LEU A 111 -17.20 -1.66 12.73
CA LEU A 111 -16.85 -0.24 12.87
C LEU A 111 -18.14 0.59 12.78
N SER A 112 -18.48 1.30 13.86
CA SER A 112 -19.75 2.02 13.98
C SER A 112 -19.69 3.47 13.46
N GLY A 113 -18.51 3.96 13.11
CA GLY A 113 -18.29 5.35 12.69
C GLY A 113 -18.33 6.34 13.85
N THR A 114 -18.11 5.87 15.08
CA THR A 114 -18.19 6.70 16.29
C THR A 114 -17.08 6.45 17.30
N GLU A 115 -16.14 5.58 16.95
CA GLU A 115 -15.03 5.16 17.79
C GLU A 115 -14.00 6.28 17.97
N LEU A 116 -13.72 7.01 16.89
CA LEU A 116 -12.78 8.13 16.84
C LEU A 116 -13.53 9.44 16.57
N ASP A 117 -13.05 10.56 17.11
CA ASP A 117 -13.71 11.87 17.00
C ASP A 117 -12.77 13.02 16.57
N TYR A 118 -11.65 12.68 15.91
CA TYR A 118 -10.64 13.63 15.44
C TYR A 118 -10.67 13.81 13.92
N THR A 119 -10.02 14.87 13.44
CA THR A 119 -9.92 15.19 12.00
C THR A 119 -8.60 14.70 11.42
N VAL A 120 -8.66 14.07 10.25
CA VAL A 120 -7.50 13.54 9.53
C VAL A 120 -7.48 14.02 8.09
N THR A 121 -6.31 14.00 7.46
CA THR A 121 -6.19 14.12 6.00
C THR A 121 -5.59 12.85 5.43
N TYR A 122 -5.80 12.60 4.13
CA TYR A 122 -5.35 11.38 3.46
C TYR A 122 -4.49 11.68 2.24
N HIS A 123 -3.41 10.93 2.07
CA HIS A 123 -2.62 10.92 0.85
C HIS A 123 -2.95 9.69 -0.01
N ASP A 124 -3.44 9.93 -1.22
CA ASP A 124 -3.60 8.88 -2.23
C ASP A 124 -2.23 8.41 -2.77
N PRO A 125 -1.83 7.15 -2.53
CA PRO A 125 -0.62 6.59 -3.11
C PRO A 125 -0.76 6.47 -4.62
N CYS A 126 0.32 6.77 -5.36
CA CYS A 126 0.32 6.77 -6.82
C CYS A 126 -0.19 5.45 -7.41
N HIS A 127 0.37 4.31 -6.98
CA HIS A 127 0.03 2.99 -7.53
C HIS A 127 -1.40 2.55 -7.18
N LEU A 128 -1.97 2.99 -6.06
CA LEU A 128 -3.36 2.66 -5.71
C LEU A 128 -4.33 3.54 -6.51
N GLY A 129 -4.11 4.85 -6.49
CA GLY A 129 -4.97 5.82 -7.15
C GLY A 129 -4.70 5.96 -8.64
N ARG A 130 -3.61 6.63 -9.03
CA ARG A 130 -3.36 7.02 -10.43
C ARG A 130 -3.23 5.83 -11.40
N TYR A 131 -2.71 4.71 -10.94
CA TYR A 131 -2.49 3.52 -11.80
C TYR A 131 -3.68 2.56 -11.81
N ASN A 132 -4.44 2.48 -10.71
CA ASN A 132 -5.48 1.46 -10.54
C ASN A 132 -6.88 2.03 -10.29
N ASP A 133 -7.03 3.35 -10.29
CA ASP A 133 -8.28 4.09 -10.05
C ASP A 133 -9.00 3.71 -8.74
N GLU A 134 -8.26 3.21 -7.75
CA GLU A 134 -8.79 2.91 -6.42
C GLU A 134 -8.62 4.11 -5.49
N TYR A 135 -9.73 4.64 -5.00
CA TYR A 135 -9.79 5.82 -4.15
C TYR A 135 -10.78 5.67 -2.99
N GLU A 136 -11.77 4.79 -3.11
CA GLU A 136 -12.91 4.79 -2.19
C GLU A 136 -12.62 3.93 -0.97
N ALA A 137 -12.07 2.73 -1.13
CA ALA A 137 -11.84 1.81 -0.01
C ALA A 137 -11.02 2.45 1.14
N PRO A 138 -9.92 3.19 0.88
CA PRO A 138 -9.22 3.92 1.94
C PRO A 138 -10.08 4.97 2.66
N ARG A 139 -10.92 5.72 1.92
CA ARG A 139 -11.75 6.81 2.46
C ARG A 139 -12.93 6.27 3.26
N GLU A 140 -13.54 5.18 2.78
CA GLU A 140 -14.62 4.48 3.44
C GLU A 140 -14.14 3.90 4.77
N LEU A 141 -12.95 3.28 4.80
CA LEU A 141 -12.32 2.82 6.03
C LEU A 141 -12.04 3.96 7.02
N ILE A 142 -11.46 5.08 6.57
CA ILE A 142 -11.24 6.25 7.43
C ILE A 142 -12.56 6.77 8.02
N THR A 143 -13.62 6.81 7.23
CA THR A 143 -14.93 7.29 7.70
C THR A 143 -15.57 6.27 8.66
N ALA A 144 -15.37 4.97 8.41
CA ALA A 144 -15.91 3.90 9.24
C ALA A 144 -15.32 3.90 10.66
N THR A 145 -14.09 4.39 10.86
CA THR A 145 -13.54 4.55 12.22
C THR A 145 -14.15 5.72 13.01
N GLY A 146 -14.88 6.62 12.35
CA GLY A 146 -15.46 7.83 12.95
C GLY A 146 -14.63 9.10 12.75
N CYS A 147 -13.42 8.98 12.19
CA CYS A 147 -12.62 10.15 11.84
C CYS A 147 -13.35 11.07 10.85
N THR A 148 -13.16 12.37 11.01
CA THR A 148 -13.55 13.36 10.00
C THR A 148 -12.44 13.46 8.96
N LEU A 149 -12.69 13.07 7.71
CA LEU A 149 -11.73 13.22 6.62
C LEU A 149 -11.84 14.63 6.01
N ASP A 150 -10.75 15.40 6.10
CA ASP A 150 -10.57 16.66 5.39
C ASP A 150 -9.46 16.55 4.35
N GLU A 151 -9.82 16.61 3.07
CA GLU A 151 -8.91 16.28 1.98
C GLU A 151 -8.02 17.47 1.58
N MET A 152 -6.75 17.18 1.32
CA MET A 152 -5.86 18.12 0.64
C MET A 152 -6.39 18.47 -0.76
N PRO A 153 -6.16 19.70 -1.29
CA PRO A 153 -6.66 20.13 -2.59
C PRO A 153 -6.22 19.23 -3.75
N ARG A 154 -4.97 18.77 -3.73
CA ARG A 154 -4.47 17.77 -4.69
C ARG A 154 -4.74 16.38 -4.15
N ASN A 155 -5.88 15.80 -4.48
CA ASN A 155 -6.23 14.42 -4.12
C ASN A 155 -6.58 13.59 -5.36
N ARG A 156 -6.83 12.31 -5.14
CA ARG A 156 -7.18 11.31 -6.15
C ARG A 156 -6.14 11.29 -7.27
N ALA A 157 -6.57 11.30 -8.54
CA ALA A 157 -5.66 11.32 -9.70
C ALA A 157 -4.65 12.49 -9.68
N ASN A 158 -5.00 13.60 -9.03
CA ASN A 158 -4.17 14.79 -8.90
C ASN A 158 -3.23 14.76 -7.68
N SER A 159 -3.22 13.70 -6.88
CA SER A 159 -2.37 13.57 -5.68
C SER A 159 -0.89 13.81 -5.98
N PHE A 160 -0.25 14.61 -5.13
CA PHE A 160 1.16 14.94 -5.27
C PHE A 160 2.05 13.80 -4.76
N CYS A 161 3.17 13.54 -5.45
CA CYS A 161 4.03 12.39 -5.17
C CYS A 161 4.70 12.50 -3.79
N CYS A 162 4.87 11.36 -3.10
CA CYS A 162 5.68 11.28 -1.87
C CYS A 162 7.19 11.38 -2.14
N GLY A 163 7.63 11.14 -3.37
CA GLY A 163 9.03 11.17 -3.80
C GLY A 163 9.76 9.82 -3.73
N GLY A 164 9.14 8.76 -3.21
CA GLY A 164 9.82 7.45 -3.05
C GLY A 164 9.81 6.57 -4.31
N GLY A 165 8.73 6.61 -5.09
CA GLY A 165 8.55 5.72 -6.25
C GLY A 165 9.56 5.95 -7.37
N GLY A 166 9.74 4.96 -8.25
CA GLY A 166 10.64 5.05 -9.40
C GLY A 166 12.14 5.11 -9.01
N GLY A 167 12.49 4.55 -7.85
CA GLY A 167 13.85 4.58 -7.30
C GLY A 167 14.18 5.85 -6.48
N GLY A 168 13.22 6.75 -6.29
CA GLY A 168 13.40 7.96 -5.50
C GLY A 168 13.81 7.72 -4.05
N LEU A 169 13.41 6.59 -3.46
CA LEU A 169 13.87 6.16 -2.14
C LEU A 169 15.40 6.02 -2.04
N TRP A 170 16.08 5.71 -3.15
CA TRP A 170 17.53 5.49 -3.21
C TRP A 170 18.31 6.65 -3.83
N MET A 171 17.61 7.71 -4.23
CA MET A 171 18.21 8.86 -4.91
C MET A 171 18.10 10.10 -4.02
N ASP A 172 19.16 10.89 -4.00
CA ASP A 172 19.11 12.22 -3.41
C ASP A 172 18.43 13.19 -4.38
N PHE A 173 17.39 13.86 -3.91
CA PHE A 173 16.74 14.95 -4.65
C PHE A 173 17.43 16.28 -4.30
N GLU A 174 17.90 17.00 -5.32
CA GLU A 174 18.42 18.38 -5.15
C GLU A 174 17.29 19.43 -5.04
N GLU A 175 16.03 19.01 -5.16
CA GLU A 175 14.86 19.88 -5.13
C GLU A 175 14.47 20.23 -3.69
N GLU A 176 14.36 21.54 -3.40
CA GLU A 176 13.90 22.08 -2.12
C GLU A 176 12.65 22.95 -2.33
N PRO A 177 11.58 22.76 -1.55
CA PRO A 177 11.41 21.69 -0.55
C PRO A 177 11.30 20.31 -1.21
N LYS A 178 11.60 19.24 -0.44
CA LYS A 178 11.38 17.87 -0.93
C LYS A 178 9.89 17.66 -1.25
N PRO A 179 9.53 16.74 -2.17
CA PRO A 179 8.14 16.43 -2.45
C PRO A 179 7.31 16.04 -1.21
N SER A 180 7.92 15.28 -0.29
CA SER A 180 7.30 14.89 0.97
C SER A 180 7.05 16.08 1.91
N GLU A 181 7.99 17.03 2.00
CA GLU A 181 7.87 18.25 2.79
C GLU A 181 6.75 19.16 2.26
N GLU A 182 6.73 19.41 0.95
CA GLU A 182 5.68 20.22 0.31
C GLU A 182 4.29 19.62 0.52
N ARG A 183 4.18 18.29 0.50
CA ARG A 183 2.91 17.61 0.73
C ARG A 183 2.45 17.70 2.19
N ILE A 184 3.37 17.66 3.16
CA ILE A 184 3.03 17.88 4.57
C ILE A 184 2.62 19.33 4.81
N ARG A 185 3.30 20.30 4.18
CA ARG A 185 2.87 21.70 4.18
C ARG A 185 1.43 21.83 3.66
N GLU A 186 1.11 21.20 2.52
CA GLU A 186 -0.25 21.21 1.96
C GLU A 186 -1.29 20.63 2.94
N ALA A 187 -0.97 19.56 3.66
CA ALA A 187 -1.84 18.99 4.69
C ALA A 187 -2.16 19.97 5.82
N LEU A 188 -1.17 20.74 6.27
CA LEU A 188 -1.28 21.67 7.38
C LEU A 188 -1.88 23.03 7.00
N GLU A 189 -1.60 23.50 5.79
CA GLU A 189 -1.90 24.88 5.37
C GLU A 189 -3.06 24.99 4.38
N ASP A 190 -3.28 23.99 3.53
CA ASP A 190 -4.16 24.10 2.37
C ASP A 190 -5.45 23.25 2.49
N THR A 191 -5.62 22.51 3.59
CA THR A 191 -6.87 21.83 3.97
C THR A 191 -7.86 22.83 4.57
N ASP A 192 -9.17 22.56 4.53
CA ASP A 192 -10.19 23.47 5.07
C ASP A 192 -10.11 23.54 6.62
N ALA A 193 -9.68 22.46 7.26
CA ALA A 193 -9.42 22.35 8.69
C ALA A 193 -8.11 23.02 9.11
N GLY A 194 -7.13 23.16 8.21
CA GLY A 194 -5.80 23.70 8.49
C GLY A 194 -5.14 23.01 9.69
N SER A 195 -4.78 23.77 10.72
CA SER A 195 -4.22 23.23 11.98
C SER A 195 -5.20 22.36 12.79
N GLY A 196 -6.42 22.14 12.32
CA GLY A 196 -7.38 21.18 12.86
C GLY A 196 -7.14 19.74 12.39
N VAL A 197 -6.30 19.53 11.37
CA VAL A 197 -5.87 18.17 10.97
C VAL A 197 -4.93 17.62 12.04
N GLU A 198 -5.32 16.53 12.69
CA GLU A 198 -4.56 15.92 13.79
C GLU A 198 -3.61 14.82 13.29
N LYS A 199 -3.96 14.13 12.20
CA LYS A 199 -3.12 13.07 11.61
C LYS A 199 -3.08 13.13 10.08
N PHE A 200 -1.91 12.86 9.52
CA PHE A 200 -1.68 12.62 8.10
C PHE A 200 -1.73 11.12 7.82
N VAL A 201 -2.72 10.67 7.06
CA VAL A 201 -3.01 9.26 6.88
C VAL A 201 -2.47 8.76 5.55
N VAL A 202 -1.83 7.59 5.58
CA VAL A 202 -1.33 6.88 4.40
C VAL A 202 -1.89 5.45 4.31
N ALA A 203 -1.78 4.85 3.14
CA ALA A 203 -2.12 3.44 2.89
C ALA A 203 -0.98 2.73 2.14
N CYS A 204 0.26 3.17 2.36
CA CYS A 204 1.43 2.73 1.61
C CYS A 204 2.67 2.83 2.50
N PRO A 205 3.36 1.72 2.82
CA PRO A 205 4.57 1.72 3.64
C PRO A 205 5.71 2.58 3.08
N MET A 206 5.82 2.67 1.75
CA MET A 206 6.79 3.58 1.12
C MET A 206 6.42 5.04 1.36
N CYS A 207 5.15 5.42 1.21
CA CYS A 207 4.68 6.77 1.54
C CYS A 207 4.89 7.07 3.03
N MET A 208 4.62 6.12 3.92
CA MET A 208 4.90 6.24 5.35
C MET A 208 6.36 6.64 5.59
N THR A 209 7.30 5.89 5.00
CA THR A 209 8.73 6.15 5.12
C THR A 209 9.10 7.54 4.60
N MET A 210 8.61 7.91 3.41
CA MET A 210 8.93 9.20 2.79
C MET A 210 8.34 10.40 3.54
N TYR A 211 7.13 10.28 4.09
CA TYR A 211 6.53 11.35 4.89
C TYR A 211 7.12 11.43 6.29
N GLU A 212 7.55 10.31 6.89
CA GLU A 212 8.32 10.34 8.13
C GLU A 212 9.69 11.01 7.95
N ASP A 213 10.38 10.79 6.83
CA ASP A 213 11.58 11.55 6.48
C ASP A 213 11.26 13.04 6.27
N GLY A 214 10.26 13.35 5.45
CA GLY A 214 9.85 14.73 5.16
C GLY A 214 9.37 15.50 6.40
N ARG A 215 8.71 14.82 7.34
CA ARG A 215 8.29 15.38 8.63
C ARG A 215 9.50 15.81 9.46
N LYS A 216 10.56 15.00 9.49
CA LYS A 216 11.80 15.27 10.23
C LYS A 216 12.64 16.34 9.55
N THR A 217 12.81 16.26 8.23
CA THR A 217 13.66 17.22 7.50
C THR A 217 12.99 18.57 7.29
N GLY A 218 11.66 18.60 7.18
CA GLY A 218 10.85 19.82 7.09
C GLY A 218 10.57 20.51 8.44
N GLY A 219 10.87 19.85 9.57
CA GLY A 219 10.66 20.41 10.90
C GLY A 219 9.22 20.35 11.41
N TYR A 220 8.41 19.43 10.89
CA TYR A 220 7.00 19.24 11.23
C TYR A 220 6.75 18.21 12.35
N GLU A 221 7.81 17.78 13.05
CA GLU A 221 7.75 16.71 14.06
C GLU A 221 6.72 16.98 15.17
N ASP A 222 6.60 18.23 15.59
CA ASP A 222 5.68 18.68 16.64
C ASP A 222 4.29 19.11 16.10
N GLU A 223 4.10 19.12 14.77
CA GLU A 223 2.91 19.68 14.11
C GLU A 223 1.91 18.62 13.65
N ILE A 224 2.39 17.49 13.12
CA ILE A 224 1.52 16.43 12.58
C ILE A 224 2.15 15.06 12.77
N GLU A 225 1.32 14.06 13.02
CA GLU A 225 1.71 12.65 13.06
C GLU A 225 1.39 11.99 11.71
N ILE A 226 2.28 11.15 11.20
CA ILE A 226 2.01 10.30 10.04
C ILE A 226 1.55 8.94 10.58
N VAL A 227 0.42 8.43 10.08
CA VAL A 227 -0.14 7.13 10.49
C VAL A 227 -0.66 6.35 9.30
N ASP A 228 -0.65 5.03 9.38
CA ASP A 228 -1.35 4.17 8.42
C ASP A 228 -2.84 4.02 8.77
N ILE A 229 -3.70 3.80 7.76
CA ILE A 229 -5.13 3.47 7.97
C ILE A 229 -5.28 2.27 8.92
N ALA A 230 -4.38 1.28 8.86
CA ALA A 230 -4.42 0.12 9.74
C ALA A 230 -4.31 0.53 11.22
N GLU A 231 -3.53 1.55 11.54
CA GLU A 231 -3.41 2.07 12.90
C GLU A 231 -4.70 2.72 13.38
N LEU A 232 -5.39 3.47 12.50
CA LEU A 232 -6.71 4.03 12.80
C LEU A 232 -7.75 2.94 13.09
N ILE A 233 -7.74 1.87 12.28
CA ILE A 233 -8.65 0.74 12.46
C ILE A 233 -8.36 0.02 13.78
N VAL A 234 -7.08 -0.23 14.09
CA VAL A 234 -6.65 -0.86 15.34
C VAL A 234 -7.04 -0.02 16.56
N GLU A 235 -6.89 1.30 16.48
CA GLU A 235 -7.32 2.24 17.51
C GLU A 235 -8.84 2.18 17.70
N ALA A 236 -9.61 2.23 16.61
CA ALA A 236 -11.07 2.20 16.63
C ALA A 236 -11.62 0.92 17.27
N ILE A 237 -11.06 -0.26 16.93
CA ILE A 237 -11.50 -1.54 17.51
C ILE A 237 -10.94 -1.79 18.93
N GLY A 238 -10.18 -0.84 19.49
CA GLY A 238 -9.65 -0.89 20.86
C GLY A 238 -8.56 -1.94 21.08
N LYS A 239 -7.78 -2.28 20.04
CA LYS A 239 -6.75 -3.34 20.07
C LYS A 239 -5.31 -2.83 20.03
N THR A 240 -5.07 -1.58 20.40
CA THR A 240 -3.72 -0.95 20.38
C THR A 240 -2.68 -1.74 21.17
N GLU A 241 -3.06 -2.37 22.30
CA GLU A 241 -2.12 -3.18 23.11
C GLU A 241 -1.79 -4.54 22.45
N GLU A 242 -2.69 -5.10 21.65
CA GLU A 242 -2.47 -6.40 20.96
C GLU A 242 -1.68 -6.24 19.66
N ALA A 243 -1.76 -5.07 19.02
CA ALA A 243 -1.06 -4.77 17.78
C ALA A 243 0.44 -4.50 17.96
N GLN A 244 0.91 -4.33 19.21
CA GLN A 244 2.34 -4.30 19.52
C GLN A 244 2.92 -5.71 19.43
N VAL A 245 3.10 -6.20 18.20
CA VAL A 245 3.81 -7.45 17.95
C VAL A 245 5.29 -7.20 18.22
N GLU A 246 5.82 -7.77 19.31
CA GLU A 246 7.27 -7.96 19.44
C GLU A 246 7.69 -8.90 18.30
N VAL A 247 8.13 -8.34 17.18
CA VAL A 247 8.82 -9.10 16.14
C VAL A 247 10.16 -9.51 16.75
N ALA A 248 10.18 -10.69 17.35
CA ALA A 248 11.41 -11.33 17.78
C ALA A 248 12.26 -11.56 16.53
N ALA A 249 13.26 -10.70 16.33
CA ALA A 249 14.35 -10.96 15.42
C ALA A 249 15.22 -12.06 16.06
N ASP A 250 14.91 -13.32 15.75
CA ASP A 250 15.83 -14.46 15.92
C ASP A 250 16.30 -14.95 14.55
#